data_AF-A0A950LCU9-F1
#
_entry.id   AF-A0A950LCU9-F1
#
_cell.length_a   1.000
_cell.length_b   1.000
_cell.length_c   1.000
_cell.angle_alpha   90.00
_cell.angle_beta   90.00
_cell.angle_gamma   90.00
#
_symmetry.space_group_name_H-M   'P 1'
#
loop_
_entity.id
_entity.type
_entity.pdbx_description
1 polymer ?
#
loop_
_entity_poly.entity_id
_entity_poly.type
_entity_poly.pdbx_seq_one_letter_code
_entity_poly.pdbx_strand_id
1 'polypeptide(L)'
;MATHQSKAQKETVGRVMHEFKHGELKTSRGKKVKNPKQAIAIGLHEAGASKYESKEKNQKNLKQTKARERRGATEKNRSEREPTRAQLYEEAKRRDLPGRSKMNKHELERALH
;
A
#
# COMPACT_ATOMS: atom_id res chain seq x y z
N MET A 1 6.39 -27.25 17.29
CA MET A 1 6.33 -25.99 18.07
C MET A 1 5.35 -25.05 17.39
N ALA A 2 4.33 -24.55 18.09
CA ALA A 2 3.55 -23.42 17.60
C ALA A 2 4.49 -22.21 17.57
N THR A 3 5.04 -21.91 16.40
CA THR A 3 5.94 -20.77 16.21
C THR A 3 5.09 -19.52 16.29
N HIS A 4 4.97 -18.99 17.50
CA HIS A 4 4.31 -17.71 17.72
C HIS A 4 5.09 -16.66 16.93
N GLN A 5 4.37 -15.87 16.12
CA GLN A 5 4.98 -14.78 15.38
C GLN A 5 5.68 -13.81 16.33
N SER A 6 6.86 -13.34 15.95
CA SER A 6 7.56 -12.31 16.71
C SER A 6 6.77 -10.99 16.68
N LYS A 7 7.06 -10.07 17.62
CA LYS A 7 6.43 -8.74 17.65
C LYS A 7 6.57 -8.02 16.30
N ALA A 8 7.75 -8.06 15.70
CA ALA A 8 8.03 -7.43 14.40
C ALA A 8 7.19 -8.05 13.27
N GLN A 9 6.93 -9.36 13.30
CA GLN A 9 6.08 -10.03 12.33
C GLN A 9 4.62 -9.62 12.52
N LYS A 10 4.13 -9.57 13.77
CA LYS A 10 2.77 -9.11 14.10
C LYS A 10 2.52 -7.68 13.64
N GLU A 11 3.50 -6.79 13.82
CA GLU A 11 3.41 -5.40 13.36
C GLU A 11 3.27 -5.31 11.84
N THR A 12 4.04 -6.10 11.09
CA THR A 12 3.95 -6.13 9.62
C THR A 12 2.60 -6.69 9.15
N VAL A 13 2.09 -7.76 9.78
CA VAL A 13 0.74 -8.27 9.51
C VAL A 13 -0.30 -7.20 9.81
N GLY A 14 -0.22 -6.56 10.98
CA GLY A 14 -1.12 -5.50 11.41
C GLY A 14 -1.14 -4.33 10.43
N ARG A 15 0.03 -3.89 9.93
CA ARG A 15 0.14 -2.85 8.91
C ARG A 15 -0.58 -3.25 7.62
N VAL A 16 -0.31 -4.43 7.08
CA VAL A 16 -0.94 -4.92 5.84
C VAL A 16 -2.46 -5.00 6.01
N MET A 17 -2.93 -5.47 7.17
CA MET A 17 -4.36 -5.52 7.46
C MET A 17 -4.98 -4.14 7.64
N HIS A 18 -4.23 -3.16 8.16
CA HIS A 18 -4.65 -1.76 8.21
C HIS A 18 -4.78 -1.17 6.81
N GLU A 19 -3.80 -1.37 5.93
CA GLU A 19 -3.87 -0.97 4.51
C GLU A 19 -5.06 -1.64 3.81
N PHE A 20 -5.34 -2.91 4.09
CA PHE A 20 -6.53 -3.58 3.56
C PHE A 20 -7.83 -2.95 4.08
N LYS A 21 -7.91 -2.63 5.38
CA LYS A 21 -9.08 -1.99 6.00
C LYS A 21 -9.42 -0.65 5.34
N HIS A 22 -8.41 0.14 4.95
CA HIS A 22 -8.57 1.39 4.22
C HIS A 22 -8.71 1.20 2.70
N GLY A 23 -8.58 -0.03 2.21
CA GLY A 23 -8.65 -0.35 0.79
C GLY A 23 -7.45 0.19 -0.01
N GLU A 24 -6.30 0.32 0.62
CA GLU A 24 -5.05 0.77 0.01
C GLU A 24 -4.17 -0.41 -0.41
N LEU A 25 -4.40 -1.59 0.18
CA LEU A 25 -3.64 -2.79 -0.15
C LEU A 25 -3.81 -3.19 -1.62
N LYS A 26 -2.68 -3.30 -2.32
CA LYS A 26 -2.61 -3.72 -3.73
C LYS A 26 -1.85 -5.02 -3.89
N THR A 27 -2.20 -5.76 -4.94
CA THR A 27 -1.41 -6.88 -5.43
C THR A 27 -0.12 -6.40 -6.08
N SER A 28 0.84 -7.30 -6.32
CA SER A 28 2.06 -6.99 -7.07
C SER A 28 1.81 -6.43 -8.48
N ARG A 29 0.63 -6.70 -9.06
CA ARG A 29 0.18 -6.18 -10.37
C ARG A 29 -0.58 -4.85 -10.25
N GLY A 30 -0.59 -4.21 -9.08
CA GLY A 30 -1.26 -2.92 -8.85
C GLY A 30 -2.77 -2.99 -8.63
N LYS A 31 -3.42 -4.15 -8.75
CA LYS A 31 -4.86 -4.29 -8.49
C LYS A 31 -5.17 -4.24 -7.00
N LYS A 32 -6.18 -3.47 -6.60
CA LYS A 32 -6.68 -3.38 -5.21
C LYS A 32 -7.16 -4.74 -4.71
N VAL A 33 -6.72 -5.12 -3.52
CA VAL A 33 -7.13 -6.37 -2.86
C VAL A 33 -8.51 -6.19 -2.27
N LYS A 34 -9.44 -7.08 -2.62
CA LYS A 34 -10.83 -7.06 -2.12
C LYS A 34 -11.15 -8.22 -1.17
N ASN A 35 -10.38 -9.31 -1.25
CA ASN A 35 -10.65 -10.52 -0.47
C ASN A 35 -9.82 -10.53 0.83
N PRO A 36 -10.46 -10.63 2.02
CA PRO A 36 -9.74 -10.68 3.30
C PRO A 36 -8.74 -11.84 3.40
N LYS A 37 -9.06 -13.01 2.83
CA LYS A 37 -8.15 -14.18 2.82
C LYS A 37 -6.87 -13.89 2.05
N GLN A 38 -6.98 -13.14 0.95
CA GLN A 38 -5.84 -12.70 0.16
C GLN A 38 -5.00 -11.68 0.94
N ALA A 39 -5.64 -10.74 1.65
CA ALA A 39 -4.93 -9.80 2.50
C ALA A 39 -4.13 -10.49 3.61
N ILE A 40 -4.72 -11.50 4.27
CA ILE A 40 -4.04 -12.33 5.27
C ILE A 40 -2.84 -13.05 4.64
N ALA A 41 -3.01 -13.64 3.46
CA ALA A 41 -1.92 -14.32 2.77
C ALA A 41 -0.75 -13.37 2.43
N ILE A 42 -1.06 -12.16 1.96
CA ILE A 42 -0.05 -11.12 1.71
C ILE A 42 0.63 -10.71 3.02
N GLY A 43 -0.13 -10.49 4.10
CA GLY A 43 0.42 -10.13 5.41
C GLY A 43 1.38 -11.19 5.95
N LEU A 44 1.01 -12.47 5.87
CA LEU A 44 1.87 -13.58 6.26
C LEU A 44 3.13 -13.69 5.40
N HIS A 45 3.01 -13.48 4.09
CA HIS A 45 4.15 -13.47 3.17
C HIS A 45 5.10 -12.30 3.47
N GLU A 46 4.59 -11.08 3.63
CA GLU A 46 5.38 -9.89 3.93
C GLU A 46 6.09 -9.96 5.29
N ALA A 47 5.43 -10.57 6.28
CA ALA A 47 5.98 -10.79 7.61
C ALA A 47 6.96 -11.97 7.67
N GLY A 48 7.17 -12.71 6.58
CA GLY A 48 8.02 -13.90 6.61
C GLY A 48 7.49 -14.98 7.56
N ALA A 49 6.18 -15.13 7.63
CA ALA A 49 5.48 -16.09 8.50
C ALA A 49 4.64 -17.08 7.68
N SER A 50 4.91 -17.21 6.37
CA SER A 50 4.20 -18.14 5.51
C SER A 50 4.66 -19.57 5.80
N LYS A 51 3.71 -20.48 6.03
CA LYS A 51 3.99 -21.91 6.17
C LYS A 51 4.37 -22.59 4.85
N TYR A 52 4.15 -21.91 3.72
CA TYR A 52 4.38 -22.44 2.38
C TYR A 52 5.75 -22.06 1.81
N GLU A 53 6.53 -21.23 2.51
CA GLU A 53 7.84 -20.74 2.07
C GLU A 53 8.94 -21.31 2.98
N SER A 54 10.15 -21.45 2.45
CA SER A 54 11.31 -21.88 3.24
C SER A 54 11.67 -20.84 4.31
N LYS A 55 12.40 -21.27 5.36
CA LYS A 55 12.87 -20.36 6.43
C LYS A 55 13.70 -19.20 5.87
N GLU A 56 14.59 -19.50 4.92
CA GLU A 56 15.44 -18.51 4.25
C GLU A 56 14.61 -17.48 3.48
N LYS A 57 13.60 -17.94 2.74
CA LYS A 57 12.74 -17.06 1.96
C LYS A 57 11.87 -16.19 2.85
N ASN A 58 11.34 -16.75 3.93
CA ASN A 58 10.64 -16.01 4.97
C ASN A 58 11.52 -14.92 5.60
N GLN A 59 12.77 -15.23 5.97
CA GLN A 59 13.71 -14.24 6.51
C GLN A 59 14.03 -13.13 5.50
N LYS A 60 14.24 -13.49 4.23
CA LYS A 60 14.46 -12.53 3.14
C LYS A 60 13.27 -11.59 2.96
N ASN A 61 12.06 -12.12 2.93
CA ASN A 61 10.83 -11.34 2.80
C ASN A 61 10.68 -10.35 3.95
N LEU A 62 10.84 -10.81 5.20
CA LEU A 62 10.76 -9.94 6.37
C LEU A 62 11.81 -8.82 6.32
N LYS A 63 13.06 -9.14 5.97
CA LYS A 63 14.14 -8.14 5.82
C LYS A 63 13.80 -7.10 4.76
N GLN A 64 13.31 -7.53 3.59
CA GLN A 64 12.91 -6.63 2.52
C GLN A 64 11.72 -5.75 2.93
N THR A 65 10.70 -6.32 3.59
CA THR A 65 9.56 -5.56 4.08
C THR A 65 9.96 -4.52 5.12
N LYS A 66 10.76 -4.89 6.13
CA LYS A 66 11.26 -3.93 7.12
C LYS A 66 12.11 -2.82 6.50
N ALA A 67 12.92 -3.13 5.48
CA ALA A 67 13.68 -2.11 4.76
C ALA A 67 12.77 -1.11 4.02
N ARG A 68 11.69 -1.59 3.39
CA ARG A 68 10.66 -0.73 2.76
C ARG A 68 9.93 0.14 3.80
N GLU A 69 9.54 -0.45 4.93
CA GLU A 69 8.88 0.25 6.04
C GLU A 69 9.76 1.39 6.57
N ARG A 70 11.05 1.15 6.82
CA ARG A 70 11.99 2.18 7.29
C ARG A 70 12.18 3.34 6.30
N ARG A 71 12.09 3.06 5.00
CA ARG A 71 12.18 4.08 3.94
C ARG A 71 10.86 4.83 3.73
N GLY A 72 9.81 4.46 4.45
CA GLY A 72 8.48 5.02 4.28
C GLY A 72 7.86 4.70 2.92
N ALA A 73 8.26 3.61 2.27
CA ALA A 73 7.75 3.18 0.96
C ALA A 73 6.52 2.25 1.09
N THR A 74 5.65 2.52 2.06
CA THR A 74 4.39 1.79 2.26
C THR A 74 3.28 2.42 1.42
N GLU A 75 2.25 1.65 1.05
CA GLU A 75 1.15 2.17 0.22
C GLU A 75 0.39 3.29 0.95
N LYS A 76 0.25 3.20 2.28
CA LYS A 76 -0.30 4.29 3.11
C LYS A 76 0.49 5.60 2.95
N ASN A 77 1.82 5.54 2.98
CA ASN A 77 2.63 6.75 2.80
C ASN A 77 2.57 7.28 1.37
N ARG A 78 2.35 6.39 0.39
CA ARG A 78 2.19 6.78 -1.02
C ARG A 78 0.83 7.45 -1.23
N SER A 79 -0.26 6.89 -0.69
CA SER A 79 -1.60 7.47 -0.77
C SER A 79 -1.68 8.80 -0.04
N GLU A 80 -1.03 8.95 1.12
CA GLU A 80 -0.95 10.22 1.86
C GLU A 80 -0.19 11.32 1.11
N ARG A 81 0.75 10.96 0.21
CA ARG A 81 1.50 11.91 -0.61
C ARG A 81 0.77 12.31 -1.89
N GLU A 82 -0.15 11.48 -2.38
CA GLU A 82 -0.88 11.78 -3.61
C GLU A 82 -1.98 12.82 -3.34
N PRO A 83 -2.00 13.94 -4.09
CA PRO A 83 -3.07 14.91 -3.97
C PRO A 83 -4.43 14.26 -4.24
N THR A 84 -5.43 14.61 -3.43
CA THR A 84 -6.81 14.17 -3.68
C THR A 84 -7.33 14.82 -4.97
N ARG A 85 -8.35 14.21 -5.60
CA ARG A 85 -9.01 14.82 -6.76
C ARG A 85 -9.49 16.25 -6.46
N ALA A 86 -9.97 16.51 -5.25
CA ALA A 86 -10.42 17.82 -4.83
C ALA A 86 -9.27 18.84 -4.74
N GLN A 87 -8.13 18.42 -4.18
CA GLN A 87 -6.92 19.26 -4.15
C GLN A 87 -6.42 19.58 -5.56
N LEU A 88 -6.37 18.58 -6.45
CA LEU A 88 -6.03 18.79 -7.86
C LEU A 88 -7.07 19.69 -8.56
N TYR A 89 -8.35 19.57 -8.23
CA TYR A 89 -9.39 20.44 -8.79
C TYR A 89 -9.23 21.90 -8.36
N GLU A 90 -8.96 22.15 -7.08
CA GLU A 90 -8.73 23.50 -6.56
C GLU A 90 -7.44 24.11 -7.13
N GLU A 91 -6.38 23.32 -7.28
CA GLU A 91 -5.16 23.77 -7.94
C GLU A 91 -5.40 24.09 -9.42
N ALA A 92 -6.14 23.24 -10.13
CA ALA A 92 -6.55 23.50 -11.51
C ALA A 92 -7.44 24.75 -11.64
N LYS A 93 -8.28 25.03 -10.63
CA LYS A 93 -9.07 26.26 -10.55
C LYS A 93 -8.19 27.49 -10.32
N ARG A 94 -7.17 27.41 -9.45
CA ARG A 94 -6.20 28.50 -9.21
C ARG A 94 -5.35 28.82 -10.44
N ARG A 95 -5.08 27.83 -11.30
CA ARG A 95 -4.35 27.98 -12.56
C ARG A 95 -5.24 28.25 -13.77
N ASP A 96 -6.55 28.47 -13.56
CA ASP A 96 -7.55 28.70 -14.61
C ASP A 96 -7.57 27.64 -15.73
N LEU A 97 -7.32 26.37 -15.40
CA LEU A 97 -7.30 25.29 -16.38
C LEU A 97 -8.71 25.07 -17.00
N PRO A 98 -8.86 25.17 -18.33
CA PRO A 98 -10.12 24.92 -19.01
C PRO A 98 -10.45 23.42 -18.97
N GLY A 99 -11.74 23.09 -18.91
CA GLY A 99 -12.18 21.69 -18.88
C GLY A 99 -11.95 20.95 -17.56
N ARG A 100 -11.35 21.59 -16.54
CA ARG A 100 -11.07 21.00 -15.21
C ARG A 100 -12.26 20.24 -14.57
N SER A 101 -13.49 20.73 -14.76
CA SER A 101 -14.70 20.10 -14.20
C SER A 101 -15.08 18.78 -14.87
N LYS A 102 -14.61 18.55 -16.11
CA LYS A 102 -14.81 17.30 -16.85
C LYS A 102 -13.71 16.28 -16.60
N MET A 103 -12.57 16.72 -16.04
CA MET A 103 -11.40 15.87 -15.82
C MET A 103 -11.55 14.98 -14.57
N ASN A 104 -11.09 13.73 -14.69
CA ASN A 104 -10.94 12.79 -13.57
C ASN A 104 -9.64 13.06 -12.79
N LYS A 105 -9.41 12.35 -11.66
CA LYS A 105 -8.21 12.56 -10.80
C LYS A 105 -6.92 12.51 -11.63
N HIS A 106 -6.77 11.51 -12.48
CA HIS A 106 -5.56 11.30 -13.27
C HIS A 106 -5.40 12.29 -14.42
N GLU A 107 -6.50 12.81 -14.97
CA GLU A 107 -6.47 13.88 -15.98
C GLU A 107 -6.08 15.22 -15.34
N LEU A 108 -6.63 15.53 -14.16
CA LEU A 108 -6.24 16.72 -13.40
C LEU A 108 -4.77 16.67 -12.98
N GLU A 109 -4.30 15.52 -12.49
CA GLU A 109 -2.90 15.29 -12.12
C GLU A 109 -1.95 15.52 -13.32
N ARG A 110 -2.28 14.95 -14.48
CA ARG A 110 -1.48 15.13 -15.71
C ARG A 110 -1.53 16.54 -16.28
N ALA A 111 -2.64 17.26 -16.11
CA ALA A 111 -2.78 18.63 -16.60
C ALA A 111 -2.07 19.67 -15.73
N LEU A 112 -1.71 19.31 -14.48
CA LEU A 112 -1.04 20.19 -13.51
C LEU A 112 0.49 20.03 -13.47
N HIS A 113 1.00 18.95 -14.04
CA HIS A 113 2.43 18.66 -14.21
C HIS A 113 2.92 19.09 -15.59
#